data_AF-A0A1D1W0A2-F1
#
_entry.id   AF-A0A1D1W0A2-F1
#
_cell.length_a   1.000
_cell.length_b   1.000
_cell.length_c   1.000
_cell.angle_alpha   90.00
_cell.angle_beta   90.00
_cell.angle_gamma   90.00
#
_symmetry.space_group_name_H-M   'P 1'
#
loop_
_entity.id
_entity.type
_entity.pdbx_description
1 polymer ?
#
loop_
_entity_poly.entity_id
_entity_poly.type
_entity_poly.pdbx_seq_one_letter_code
_entity_poly.pdbx_strand_id
1 'polypeptide(L)'
;MVDRMRSYSLCKDRAKAPVEMFAAYEAVTLLAKVAHDIVQSSREKKVRPTLIGTAFVREFSNRTYNLSTVSASFDTSACKIPNFLIKLFNSTTQTFENVIFFQGKDRTTSLPFGRNVTWPGGRLPDNEPRCGFGGLNVECRKSSTETLLVSSVSVVATLSAILAGALFYIRWAEKKSAVHHVRGMLLSLDELVFGSRYTYG
;
A
#
# COMPACT_ATOMS: atom_id res chain seq x y z
N MET A 1 -19.33 -43.16 -21.54
CA MET A 1 -18.02 -43.83 -21.33
C MET A 1 -17.25 -43.11 -20.21
N VAL A 2 -17.90 -42.92 -19.05
CA VAL A 2 -17.45 -42.03 -17.95
C VAL A 2 -17.05 -42.83 -16.69
N ASP A 3 -16.96 -44.15 -16.77
CA ASP A 3 -16.91 -45.01 -15.58
C ASP A 3 -15.60 -45.80 -15.37
N ARG A 4 -14.51 -45.45 -16.07
CA ARG A 4 -13.27 -46.25 -16.03
C ARG A 4 -12.08 -45.61 -15.29
N MET A 5 -12.31 -44.64 -14.41
CA MET A 5 -11.25 -44.06 -13.55
C MET A 5 -11.59 -44.04 -12.06
N ARG A 6 -12.41 -45.01 -11.59
CA ARG A 6 -12.50 -45.35 -10.16
C ARG A 6 -11.36 -46.26 -9.67
N SER A 7 -10.49 -46.75 -10.56
CA SER A 7 -9.50 -47.81 -10.25
C SER A 7 -8.05 -47.35 -10.11
N TYR A 8 -7.77 -46.06 -9.91
CA TYR A 8 -6.48 -45.68 -9.32
C TYR A 8 -6.69 -45.42 -7.83
N SER A 9 -6.79 -46.51 -7.09
CA SER A 9 -6.56 -46.55 -5.65
C SER A 9 -5.08 -46.21 -5.39
N LEU A 10 -4.73 -44.94 -5.46
CA LEU A 10 -3.80 -44.43 -4.49
C LEU A 10 -4.57 -44.55 -3.17
N CYS A 11 -4.10 -45.37 -2.23
CA CYS A 11 -4.78 -45.73 -0.97
C CYS A 11 -5.03 -44.54 -0.01
N LYS A 12 -4.99 -43.31 -0.52
CA LYS A 12 -5.21 -42.06 0.19
C LYS A 12 -6.42 -41.36 -0.42
N ASP A 13 -7.37 -40.97 0.41
CA ASP A 13 -8.50 -40.15 0.00
C ASP A 13 -8.04 -39.03 -0.94
N ARG A 14 -8.71 -38.88 -2.09
CA ARG A 14 -8.43 -37.81 -3.06
C ARG A 14 -8.45 -36.42 -2.41
N ALA A 15 -9.25 -36.26 -1.35
CA ALA A 15 -9.33 -35.05 -0.53
C ALA A 15 -8.07 -34.76 0.31
N LYS A 16 -7.20 -35.76 0.52
CA LYS A 16 -5.97 -35.69 1.32
C LYS A 16 -4.69 -35.85 0.47
N ALA A 17 -4.83 -35.99 -0.84
CA ALA A 17 -3.70 -36.09 -1.75
C ALA A 17 -3.07 -34.70 -1.94
N PRO A 18 -1.74 -34.58 -1.82
CA PRO A 18 -1.05 -33.31 -1.97
C PRO A 18 -1.03 -32.88 -3.45
N VAL A 19 -0.95 -31.57 -3.72
CA VAL A 19 -1.07 -31.01 -5.08
C VAL A 19 0.03 -31.53 -6.01
N GLU A 20 1.20 -31.77 -5.45
CA GLU A 20 2.40 -32.29 -6.11
C GLU A 20 2.14 -33.68 -6.71
N MET A 21 1.33 -34.50 -6.03
CA MET A 21 0.97 -35.83 -6.51
C MET A 21 0.11 -35.75 -7.78
N PHE A 22 -0.85 -34.83 -7.81
CA PHE A 22 -1.65 -34.58 -9.01
C PHE A 22 -0.79 -34.00 -10.14
N ALA A 23 0.14 -33.10 -9.82
CA ALA A 23 1.06 -32.54 -10.81
C ALA A 23 1.96 -33.62 -11.43
N ALA A 24 2.50 -34.54 -10.63
CA ALA A 24 3.30 -35.66 -11.13
C ALA A 24 2.48 -36.61 -12.03
N TYR A 25 1.26 -36.96 -11.59
CA TYR A 25 0.35 -37.77 -12.39
C TYR A 25 -0.01 -37.10 -13.73
N GLU A 26 -0.28 -35.80 -13.68
CA GLU A 26 -0.58 -34.99 -14.87
C GLU A 26 0.61 -34.99 -15.83
N ALA A 27 1.82 -34.78 -15.32
CA ALA A 27 3.05 -34.76 -16.13
C ALA A 27 3.27 -36.09 -16.87
N VAL A 28 3.13 -37.23 -16.18
CA VAL A 28 3.29 -38.55 -16.81
C VAL A 28 2.21 -38.80 -17.87
N THR A 29 0.95 -38.48 -17.55
CA THR A 29 -0.18 -38.67 -18.48
C THR A 29 -0.02 -37.80 -19.73
N LEU A 30 0.41 -36.57 -19.55
CA LEU A 30 0.65 -35.61 -20.62
C LEU A 30 1.81 -36.07 -21.52
N LEU A 31 2.93 -36.49 -20.93
CA LEU A 31 4.07 -37.04 -21.68
C LEU A 31 3.68 -38.28 -22.49
N ALA A 32 2.91 -39.20 -21.90
CA ALA A 32 2.42 -40.38 -22.60
C ALA A 32 1.52 -40.02 -23.78
N LYS A 33 0.63 -39.04 -23.61
CA LYS A 33 -0.24 -38.53 -24.67
C LYS A 33 0.57 -37.91 -25.82
N VAL A 34 1.53 -37.06 -25.51
CA VAL A 34 2.37 -36.43 -26.54
C VAL A 34 3.26 -37.44 -27.25
N ALA A 35 3.84 -38.40 -26.53
CA ALA A 35 4.60 -39.49 -27.15
C ALA A 35 3.74 -40.30 -28.12
N HIS A 36 2.49 -40.58 -27.76
CA HIS A 36 1.52 -41.23 -28.64
C HIS A 36 1.26 -40.40 -29.90
N ASP A 37 1.00 -39.10 -29.77
CA ASP A 37 0.74 -38.20 -30.89
C ASP A 37 1.96 -38.12 -31.85
N ILE A 38 3.19 -38.08 -31.31
CA ILE A 38 4.44 -38.12 -32.11
C ILE A 38 4.52 -39.41 -32.91
N VAL A 39 4.30 -40.56 -32.25
CA VAL A 39 4.37 -41.88 -32.91
C VAL A 39 3.29 -41.99 -33.99
N GLN A 40 2.08 -41.54 -33.70
CA GLN A 40 0.97 -41.57 -34.65
C GLN A 40 1.25 -40.69 -35.87
N SER A 41 1.68 -39.44 -35.67
CA SER A 41 2.03 -38.54 -36.78
C SER A 41 3.18 -39.10 -37.63
N SER A 42 4.16 -39.74 -37.01
CA SER A 42 5.28 -40.38 -37.72
C SER A 42 4.80 -41.56 -38.56
N ARG A 43 3.87 -42.36 -38.04
CA ARG A 43 3.27 -43.49 -38.73
C ARG A 43 2.49 -43.06 -39.96
N GLU A 44 1.69 -41.99 -39.84
CA GLU A 44 0.95 -41.38 -40.96
C GLU A 44 1.90 -40.89 -42.07
N LYS A 45 3.02 -40.28 -41.68
CA LYS A 45 4.06 -39.81 -42.61
C LYS A 45 4.97 -40.92 -43.14
N LYS A 46 4.80 -42.17 -42.70
CA LYS A 46 5.68 -43.32 -42.99
C LYS A 46 7.16 -43.06 -42.65
N VAL A 47 7.42 -42.26 -41.62
CA VAL A 47 8.77 -41.96 -41.12
C VAL A 47 8.98 -42.65 -39.77
N ARG A 48 10.24 -42.96 -39.42
CA ARG A 48 10.56 -43.50 -38.10
C ARG A 48 10.26 -42.46 -37.01
N PRO A 49 9.56 -42.83 -35.93
CA PRO A 49 9.27 -41.91 -34.84
C PRO A 49 10.55 -41.51 -34.13
N THR A 50 10.67 -40.21 -33.85
CA THR A 50 11.84 -39.63 -33.17
C THR A 50 11.39 -39.06 -31.83
N LEU A 51 11.71 -39.76 -30.73
CA LEU A 51 11.35 -39.38 -29.36
C LEU A 51 12.48 -38.57 -28.70
N ILE A 52 12.94 -37.52 -29.38
CA ILE A 52 13.96 -36.59 -28.86
C ILE A 52 13.26 -35.41 -28.19
N GLY A 53 13.87 -34.80 -27.17
CA GLY A 53 13.29 -33.67 -26.42
C GLY A 53 12.79 -32.51 -27.30
N THR A 54 13.46 -32.21 -28.41
CA THR A 54 13.03 -31.18 -29.37
C THR A 54 11.70 -31.51 -30.04
N ALA A 55 11.41 -32.79 -30.30
CA ALA A 55 10.13 -33.23 -30.82
C ALA A 55 9.00 -33.02 -29.79
N PHE A 56 9.26 -33.32 -28.52
CA PHE A 56 8.31 -33.05 -27.44
C PHE A 56 8.03 -31.56 -27.29
N VAL A 57 9.06 -30.71 -27.23
CA VAL A 57 8.91 -29.25 -27.12
C VAL A 57 8.07 -28.71 -28.29
N ARG A 58 8.32 -29.18 -29.51
CA ARG A 58 7.55 -28.78 -30.69
C ARG A 58 6.08 -29.18 -30.61
N GLU A 59 5.78 -30.38 -30.10
CA GLU A 59 4.40 -30.81 -29.94
C GLU A 59 3.69 -30.05 -28.81
N PHE A 60 4.39 -29.73 -27.72
CA PHE A 60 3.84 -28.92 -26.64
C PHE A 60 3.55 -27.47 -27.05
N SER A 61 4.40 -26.87 -27.87
CA SER A 61 4.35 -25.46 -28.22
C SER A 61 2.98 -25.05 -28.81
N ASN A 62 2.35 -24.06 -28.17
CA ASN A 62 1.09 -23.43 -28.57
C ASN A 62 -0.07 -24.43 -28.72
N ARG A 63 -0.15 -25.43 -27.84
CA ARG A 63 -1.22 -26.44 -27.85
C ARG A 63 -1.96 -26.54 -26.53
N THR A 64 -3.14 -27.13 -26.58
CA THR A 64 -3.94 -27.46 -25.39
C THR A 64 -4.30 -28.94 -25.42
N TYR A 65 -4.04 -29.61 -24.31
CA TYR A 65 -4.32 -31.03 -24.13
C TYR A 65 -5.44 -31.20 -23.11
N ASN A 66 -6.52 -31.85 -23.54
CA ASN A 66 -7.60 -32.23 -22.64
C ASN A 66 -7.23 -33.54 -21.96
N LEU A 67 -6.90 -33.47 -20.67
CA LEU A 67 -6.72 -34.64 -19.83
C LEU A 67 -8.06 -34.98 -19.16
N SER A 68 -8.18 -36.16 -18.58
CA SER A 68 -9.42 -36.63 -17.97
C SER A 68 -9.92 -35.76 -16.80
N THR A 69 -9.03 -35.01 -16.15
CA THR A 69 -9.36 -34.18 -14.98
C THR A 69 -9.26 -32.68 -15.24
N VAL A 70 -8.38 -32.25 -16.15
CA VAL A 70 -8.13 -30.83 -16.41
C VAL A 70 -7.56 -30.65 -17.81
N SER A 71 -7.83 -29.50 -18.43
CA SER A 71 -7.14 -29.12 -19.66
C SER A 71 -5.83 -28.40 -19.33
N ALA A 72 -4.75 -28.79 -20.00
CA ALA A 72 -3.43 -28.19 -19.87
C ALA A 72 -3.08 -27.43 -21.15
N SER A 73 -2.84 -26.13 -21.03
CA SER A 73 -2.48 -25.25 -22.15
C SER A 73 -1.02 -24.83 -22.06
N PHE A 74 -0.38 -24.71 -23.21
CA PHE A 74 1.03 -24.37 -23.34
C PHE A 74 1.20 -23.19 -24.30
N ASP A 75 2.14 -22.32 -23.99
CA ASP A 75 2.49 -21.16 -24.82
C ASP A 75 3.44 -21.54 -25.97
N THR A 76 3.87 -20.55 -26.74
CA THR A 76 4.82 -20.73 -27.86
C THR A 76 6.21 -21.17 -27.44
N SER A 77 6.55 -21.08 -26.15
CA SER A 77 7.82 -21.54 -25.58
C SER A 77 7.69 -22.94 -24.96
N ALA A 78 6.54 -23.61 -25.16
CA ALA A 78 6.19 -24.87 -24.51
C ALA A 78 6.14 -24.78 -22.96
N CYS A 79 5.91 -23.59 -22.41
CA CYS A 79 5.66 -23.39 -21.00
C CYS A 79 4.18 -23.58 -20.69
N LYS A 80 3.87 -24.30 -19.60
CA LYS A 80 2.48 -24.48 -19.16
C LYS A 80 1.90 -23.14 -18.70
N ILE A 81 0.72 -22.81 -19.21
CA ILE A 81 -0.05 -21.63 -18.79
C ILE A 81 -0.89 -22.05 -17.56
N PRO A 82 -0.59 -21.52 -16.36
CA PRO A 82 -1.30 -21.92 -15.15
C PRO A 82 -2.69 -21.28 -15.08
N ASN A 83 -3.63 -22.01 -14.50
CA ASN A 83 -4.90 -21.45 -14.03
C ASN A 83 -4.79 -21.15 -12.54
N PHE A 84 -5.42 -20.07 -12.09
CA PHE A 84 -5.40 -19.68 -10.68
C PHE A 84 -6.78 -19.80 -10.05
N LEU A 85 -6.79 -20.26 -8.80
CA LEU A 85 -7.98 -20.35 -7.97
C LEU A 85 -7.77 -19.47 -6.75
N ILE A 86 -8.58 -18.42 -6.64
CA ILE A 86 -8.50 -17.49 -5.51
C ILE A 86 -9.52 -17.95 -4.47
N LYS A 87 -9.01 -18.15 -3.25
CA LYS A 87 -9.82 -18.44 -2.09
C LYS A 87 -9.97 -17.20 -1.24
N LEU A 88 -11.18 -16.98 -0.74
CA LEU A 88 -11.47 -15.90 0.19
C LEU A 88 -11.93 -16.48 1.53
N PHE A 89 -11.54 -15.83 2.62
CA PHE A 89 -11.97 -16.23 3.94
C PHE A 89 -13.41 -15.80 4.17
N ASN A 90 -14.26 -16.75 4.56
CA ASN A 90 -15.64 -16.48 4.94
C ASN A 90 -15.74 -16.45 6.48
N SER A 91 -16.12 -15.31 7.04
CA SER A 91 -16.23 -15.13 8.49
C SER A 91 -17.36 -15.93 9.13
N THR A 92 -18.43 -16.23 8.37
CA THR A 92 -19.58 -17.00 8.87
C THR A 92 -19.25 -18.49 8.98
N THR A 93 -18.60 -19.05 7.95
CA THR A 93 -18.23 -20.48 7.94
C THR A 93 -16.87 -20.73 8.58
N GLN A 94 -16.09 -19.68 8.83
CA GLN A 94 -14.71 -19.72 9.35
C GLN A 94 -13.77 -20.55 8.47
N THR A 95 -14.00 -20.57 7.15
CA THR A 95 -13.20 -21.36 6.21
C THR A 95 -12.81 -20.55 4.98
N PHE A 96 -11.74 -20.99 4.30
CA PHE A 96 -11.35 -20.48 3.00
C PHE A 96 -12.15 -21.17 1.90
N GLU A 97 -12.92 -20.37 1.17
CA GLU A 97 -13.80 -20.85 0.13
C GLU A 97 -13.30 -20.41 -1.25
N ASN A 98 -13.47 -21.25 -2.27
CA ASN A 98 -13.15 -20.90 -3.65
C ASN A 98 -14.13 -19.85 -4.16
N VAL A 99 -13.64 -18.71 -4.65
CA VAL A 99 -14.51 -17.60 -5.11
C VAL A 99 -14.26 -17.25 -6.56
N ILE A 100 -12.99 -17.02 -6.92
CA ILE A 100 -12.62 -16.57 -8.27
C ILE A 100 -11.78 -17.65 -8.95
N PHE A 101 -12.12 -17.94 -10.20
CA PHE A 101 -11.31 -18.78 -11.07
C PHE A 101 -10.76 -17.93 -12.23
N PHE A 102 -9.44 -17.95 -12.39
CA PHE A 102 -8.76 -17.28 -13.50
C PHE A 102 -8.24 -18.31 -14.48
N GLN A 103 -8.73 -18.21 -15.72
CA GLN A 103 -8.28 -19.01 -16.85
C GLN A 103 -7.08 -18.36 -17.50
N GLY A 104 -5.90 -18.94 -17.32
CA GLY A 104 -4.64 -18.34 -17.77
C GLY A 104 -4.55 -18.23 -19.28
N LYS A 105 -5.09 -19.21 -20.02
CA LYS A 105 -5.06 -19.24 -21.49
C LYS A 105 -5.82 -18.05 -22.08
N ASP A 106 -7.06 -17.86 -21.65
CA ASP A 106 -7.96 -16.85 -22.21
C ASP A 106 -7.82 -15.50 -21.48
N ARG A 107 -7.06 -15.47 -20.38
CA ARG A 107 -6.91 -14.32 -19.47
C ARG A 107 -8.26 -13.82 -18.95
N THR A 108 -9.19 -14.75 -18.75
CA THR A 108 -10.54 -14.45 -18.29
C THR A 108 -10.72 -14.83 -16.82
N THR A 109 -11.51 -14.02 -16.13
CA THR A 109 -11.89 -14.26 -14.75
C THR A 109 -13.35 -14.67 -14.70
N SER A 110 -13.66 -15.74 -13.97
CA SER A 110 -15.03 -16.19 -13.74
C SER A 110 -15.31 -16.40 -12.24
N LEU A 111 -16.59 -16.33 -11.89
CA LEU A 111 -17.11 -16.57 -10.54
C LEU A 111 -17.98 -17.85 -10.54
N PRO A 112 -17.41 -19.03 -10.88
CA PRO A 112 -18.19 -20.23 -11.14
C PRO A 112 -18.86 -20.80 -9.87
N PHE A 113 -18.46 -20.33 -8.69
CA PHE A 113 -18.98 -20.80 -7.42
C PHE A 113 -20.20 -20.00 -6.93
N GLY A 114 -20.65 -18.98 -7.67
CA GLY A 114 -21.81 -18.17 -7.30
C GLY A 114 -21.65 -17.41 -5.98
N ARG A 115 -20.39 -17.22 -5.53
CA ARG A 115 -20.05 -16.53 -4.28
C ARG A 115 -19.70 -15.08 -4.56
N ASN A 116 -20.21 -14.18 -3.73
CA ASN A 116 -19.85 -12.78 -3.79
C ASN A 116 -18.49 -12.55 -3.12
N VAL A 117 -17.64 -11.75 -3.76
CA VAL A 117 -16.41 -11.24 -3.15
C VAL A 117 -16.79 -10.14 -2.18
N THR A 118 -16.67 -10.42 -0.89
CA THR A 118 -16.93 -9.43 0.16
C THR A 118 -15.61 -8.92 0.73
N TRP A 119 -15.53 -7.61 0.87
CA TRP A 119 -14.39 -6.94 1.51
C TRP A 119 -14.80 -6.47 2.91
N PRO A 120 -13.89 -6.52 3.90
CA PRO A 120 -14.12 -5.84 5.17
C PRO A 120 -14.44 -4.36 4.92
N GLY A 121 -15.57 -3.88 5.44
CA GLY A 121 -16.05 -2.51 5.17
C GLY A 121 -16.83 -2.32 3.86
N GLY A 122 -17.15 -3.41 3.13
CA GLY A 122 -18.08 -3.40 2.00
C GLY A 122 -17.52 -2.84 0.68
N ARG A 123 -16.29 -2.31 0.68
CA ARG A 123 -15.62 -1.79 -0.51
C ARG A 123 -14.23 -2.38 -0.67
N LEU A 124 -13.78 -2.50 -1.92
CA LEU A 124 -12.39 -2.79 -2.22
C LEU A 124 -11.52 -1.69 -1.59
N PRO A 125 -10.50 -2.02 -0.77
CA PRO A 125 -9.57 -1.04 -0.27
C PRO A 125 -8.81 -0.39 -1.43
N ASP A 126 -8.48 0.88 -1.26
CA ASP A 126 -7.70 1.62 -2.26
C ASP A 126 -6.29 1.01 -2.35
N ASN A 127 -5.74 0.91 -3.57
CA ASN A 127 -4.40 0.34 -3.79
C ASN A 127 -3.29 1.11 -3.07
N GLU A 128 -3.53 2.39 -2.78
CA GLU A 128 -2.63 3.27 -2.06
C GLU A 128 -3.43 4.05 -1.00
N PRO A 129 -2.87 4.30 0.20
CA PRO A 129 -3.48 5.19 1.17
C PRO A 129 -3.70 6.59 0.58
N ARG A 130 -4.73 7.30 1.05
CA ARG A 130 -5.04 8.66 0.58
C ARG A 130 -3.83 9.61 0.56
N CYS A 131 -2.99 9.54 1.60
CA CYS A 131 -1.80 10.40 1.71
C CYS A 131 -0.57 9.90 0.95
N GLY A 132 -0.72 8.84 0.16
CA GLY A 132 0.36 8.08 -0.42
C GLY A 132 1.11 7.23 0.60
N PHE A 133 1.88 6.25 0.16
CA PHE A 133 2.68 5.43 1.07
C PHE A 133 3.70 6.26 1.88
N GLY A 134 4.23 7.32 1.28
CA GLY A 134 5.18 8.24 1.92
C GLY A 134 4.54 9.39 2.70
N GLY A 135 3.22 9.53 2.70
CA GLY A 135 2.54 10.68 3.33
C GLY A 135 2.74 12.02 2.60
N LEU A 136 3.35 12.01 1.41
CA LEU A 136 3.73 13.21 0.65
C LEU A 136 2.68 13.65 -0.37
N ASN A 137 1.55 12.95 -0.46
CA ASN A 137 0.50 13.32 -1.42
C ASN A 137 -0.03 14.72 -1.11
N VAL A 138 -0.29 15.51 -2.17
CA VAL A 138 -0.65 16.92 -2.09
C VAL A 138 -1.93 17.12 -1.26
N GLU A 139 -2.86 16.15 -1.30
CA GLU A 139 -4.09 16.15 -0.49
C GLU A 139 -3.85 16.17 1.03
N CYS A 140 -2.75 15.58 1.49
CA CYS A 140 -2.41 15.50 2.91
C CYS A 140 -1.28 16.46 3.30
N ARG A 141 -0.67 17.14 2.32
CA ARG A 141 0.33 18.17 2.57
C ARG A 141 -0.38 19.38 3.17
N LYS A 142 -0.48 19.42 4.50
CA LYS A 142 -0.83 20.65 5.22
C LYS A 142 0.07 21.75 4.69
N SER A 143 -0.55 22.80 4.15
CA SER A 143 0.11 24.05 3.75
C SER A 143 0.92 24.56 4.94
N SER A 144 2.22 24.22 4.98
CA SER A 144 3.16 24.77 5.95
C SER A 144 3.25 26.29 5.82
N THR A 145 2.85 26.85 4.68
CA THR A 145 2.75 28.28 4.43
C THR A 145 1.83 29.00 5.41
N GLU A 146 0.65 28.47 5.75
CA GLU A 146 -0.23 29.16 6.71
C GLU A 146 0.31 29.10 8.15
N THR A 147 0.89 27.97 8.55
CA THR A 147 1.51 27.82 9.87
C THR A 147 2.78 28.65 10.00
N LEU A 148 3.59 28.74 8.94
CA LEU A 148 4.77 29.59 8.89
C LEU A 148 4.39 31.08 8.93
N LEU A 149 3.37 31.51 8.18
CA LEU A 149 2.90 32.89 8.18
C LEU A 149 2.35 33.34 9.54
N VAL A 150 1.53 32.50 10.19
CA VAL A 150 1.01 32.83 11.53
C VAL A 150 2.15 32.89 12.56
N SER A 151 3.11 31.96 12.48
CA SER A 151 4.26 31.97 13.39
C SER A 151 5.14 33.20 13.22
N SER A 152 5.44 33.61 11.98
CA SER A 152 6.33 34.75 11.72
C SER A 152 5.69 36.08 12.13
N VAL A 153 4.38 36.26 11.88
CA VAL A 153 3.63 37.45 12.31
C VAL A 153 3.60 37.56 13.83
N SER A 154 3.42 36.45 14.55
CA SER A 154 3.39 36.46 16.03
C SER A 154 4.73 36.88 16.66
N VAL A 155 5.85 36.46 16.07
CA VAL A 155 7.20 36.82 16.55
C VAL A 155 7.47 38.32 16.31
N VAL A 156 7.09 38.84 15.14
CA VAL A 156 7.26 40.27 14.84
C VAL A 156 6.36 41.15 15.72
N ALA A 157 5.13 40.71 16.00
CA ALA A 157 4.20 41.43 16.87
C ALA A 157 4.70 41.49 18.33
N THR A 158 5.24 40.40 18.85
CA THR A 158 5.78 40.36 20.22
C THR A 158 7.03 41.23 20.37
N LEU A 159 7.96 41.16 19.40
CA LEU A 159 9.16 42.00 19.40
C LEU A 159 8.82 43.49 19.31
N SER A 160 7.85 43.87 18.49
CA SER A 160 7.44 45.28 18.36
C SER A 160 6.75 45.81 19.63
N ALA A 161 5.94 45.00 20.30
CA ALA A 161 5.33 45.36 21.58
C ALA A 161 6.37 45.58 22.70
N ILE A 162 7.39 44.71 22.77
CA ILE A 162 8.49 44.86 23.74
C ILE A 162 9.27 46.15 23.48
N LEU A 163 9.60 46.43 22.21
CA LEU A 163 10.34 47.63 21.84
C LEU A 163 9.54 48.90 22.15
N ALA A 164 8.25 48.92 21.82
CA ALA A 164 7.35 50.04 22.14
C ALA A 164 7.21 50.24 23.66
N GLY A 165 7.08 49.15 24.42
CA GLY A 165 7.02 49.19 25.88
C GLY A 165 8.31 49.72 26.51
N ALA A 166 9.47 49.30 26.00
CA ALA A 166 10.78 49.79 26.46
C ALA A 166 10.95 51.29 26.17
N LEU A 167 10.60 51.74 24.97
CA LEU A 167 10.64 53.17 24.60
C LEU A 167 9.69 54.00 25.47
N PHE A 168 8.49 53.49 25.74
CA PHE A 168 7.53 54.16 26.61
C PHE A 168 8.05 54.28 28.05
N TYR A 169 8.65 53.20 28.57
CA TYR A 169 9.26 53.18 29.90
C TYR A 169 10.40 54.20 30.02
N ILE A 170 11.31 54.25 29.04
CA ILE A 170 12.41 55.22 29.02
C ILE A 170 11.88 56.66 29.04
N ARG A 171 10.92 56.98 28.15
CA ARG A 171 10.31 58.33 28.11
C ARG A 171 9.59 58.70 29.40
N TRP A 172 8.92 57.73 30.03
CA TRP A 172 8.26 57.95 31.31
C TRP A 172 9.27 58.19 32.44
N ALA A 173 10.38 57.45 32.47
CA ALA A 173 11.45 57.63 33.44
C ALA A 173 12.16 58.99 33.28
N GLU A 174 12.42 59.45 32.05
CA GLU A 174 12.95 60.78 31.78
C GLU A 174 12.00 61.88 32.28
N LYS A 175 10.70 61.77 31.97
CA LYS A 175 9.70 62.74 32.42
C LYS A 175 9.60 62.79 33.95
N LYS A 176 9.67 61.64 34.63
CA LYS A 176 9.69 61.57 36.09
C LYS A 176 10.96 62.20 36.69
N SER A 177 12.11 61.99 36.06
CA SER A 177 13.39 62.58 36.48
C SER A 177 13.38 64.10 36.35
N ALA A 178 12.80 64.64 35.27
CA ALA A 178 12.60 66.09 35.10
C ALA A 178 11.69 66.68 36.20
N VAL A 179 10.64 65.96 36.60
CA VAL A 179 9.73 66.39 37.69
C VAL A 179 10.43 66.39 39.05
N HIS A 180 11.31 65.42 39.33
CA HIS A 180 12.08 65.40 40.59
C HIS A 180 13.12 66.52 40.67
N HIS A 181 13.78 66.88 39.56
CA HIS A 181 14.71 68.02 39.54
C HIS A 181 14.00 69.36 39.81
N VAL A 182 12.84 69.60 39.20
CA VAL A 182 12.06 70.82 39.45
C VAL A 182 11.56 70.88 40.90
N ARG A 183 11.15 69.75 41.47
CA ARG A 183 10.67 69.67 42.86
C ARG A 183 11.80 69.84 43.88
N GLY A 184 13.00 69.33 43.60
CA GLY A 184 14.19 69.57 44.42
C GLY A 184 14.65 71.03 44.40
N MET A 185 14.52 71.70 43.24
CA MET A 185 14.86 73.12 43.10
C MET A 185 13.88 74.03 43.86
N LEU A 186 12.59 73.69 43.91
CA LEU A 186 11.58 74.43 44.69
C LEU A 186 11.79 74.29 46.21
N LEU A 187 12.15 73.10 46.69
CA LEU A 187 12.42 72.88 48.11
C LEU A 187 13.69 73.62 48.61
N SER A 188 14.68 73.83 47.73
CA SER A 188 15.85 74.65 48.03
C SER A 188 15.55 76.16 48.12
N LEU A 189 14.51 76.64 47.43
CA LEU A 189 14.10 78.04 47.47
C LEU A 189 13.27 78.36 48.73
N ASP A 190 12.45 77.42 49.21
CA ASP A 190 11.68 77.61 50.44
C ASP A 190 12.55 77.69 51.70
N GLU A 191 13.66 76.94 51.77
CA GLU A 191 14.62 77.09 52.89
C GLU A 191 15.36 78.44 52.87
N LEU A 192 15.66 78.99 51.70
CA LEU A 192 16.33 80.29 51.58
C LEU A 192 15.40 81.48 51.91
N VAL A 193 14.07 81.33 51.77
CA VAL A 193 13.10 82.41 52.03
C VAL A 193 12.59 82.40 53.48
N PHE A 194 12.49 81.24 54.14
CA PHE A 194 11.92 81.15 55.49
C PHE A 194 12.92 80.83 56.63
N GLY A 195 14.21 80.59 56.32
CA GLY A 195 15.22 80.21 57.31
C GLY A 195 15.87 81.34 58.15
N SER A 196 15.56 82.63 57.95
CA SER A 196 16.34 83.73 58.57
C SER A 196 15.72 84.44 59.78
N ARG A 197 14.62 83.94 60.35
CA ARG A 197 14.09 84.48 61.62
C ARG A 197 14.19 83.44 62.73
N TYR A 198 15.35 83.28 63.37
CA TYR A 198 15.49 82.95 64.79
C TYR A 198 16.98 82.97 65.18
N THR A 199 17.52 84.13 65.57
CA THR A 199 18.73 84.21 66.40
C THR A 199 18.84 85.58 67.07
N TYR A 200 18.69 85.59 68.42
CA TYR A 200 19.09 86.58 69.43
C TYR A 200 18.52 88.01 69.29
N GLY A 201 18.14 88.75 70.33
CA GLY A 201 18.32 88.68 71.78
C GLY A 201 17.99 90.09 72.29
#